data_AF-A0A3Q2CBX4-F1
#
_entry.id   AF-A0A3Q2CBX4-F1
#
_cell.length_a   1.000
_cell.length_b   1.000
_cell.length_c   1.000
_cell.angle_alpha   90.00
_cell.angle_beta   90.00
_cell.angle_gamma   90.00
#
_symmetry.space_group_name_H-M   'P 1'
#
loop_
_entity.id
_entity.type
_entity.pdbx_description
1 polymer ?
#
loop_
_entity_poly.entity_id
_entity_poly.type
_entity_poly.pdbx_seq_one_letter_code
_entity_poly.pdbx_strand_id
1 'polypeptide(L)'
;MIGDLVIPYVPNRALCSQSAGLLVLSKISKSRKSIRSLSCQAFSSGSSAVFVDKLFKPKPEFLDVLKQSYSAEGFSVDFLNSTEAANTINQYVSDKTNGKINKLVESLDPNTVMYLLSYIYYKGNWKTPFDPRDTREDDFNVEENKKVQVQMMRMEEDVSTYIDQEIHTSVLHLPFNNSYSMLLLLPDNMTLLENNIFGKKNYYLFFRKYNIFVPKFSIKTSYKLNDVLTGMGMTDMFGDRANLSGIAEGQNLAVSEVVHKATLDVDETGATAAAVTGIGITLLSLRIIPELKFNRPFMAIIIERNTNEMLFIGKIVNPNI
;
A
#
# COMPACT_ATOMS: atom_id res chain seq x y z
N MET A 1 11.23 4.69 15.47
CA MET A 1 10.88 3.29 15.18
C MET A 1 9.50 3.31 14.53
N ILE A 2 9.38 3.90 13.33
CA ILE A 2 9.43 3.24 12.01
C ILE A 2 8.63 1.94 12.03
N GLY A 3 7.44 1.96 11.45
CA GLY A 3 6.63 0.77 11.23
C GLY A 3 7.29 -0.12 10.18
N ASP A 4 7.50 -1.39 10.52
CA ASP A 4 8.07 -2.36 9.59
C ASP A 4 7.00 -2.89 8.64
N LEU A 5 7.29 -2.81 7.34
CA LEU A 5 6.57 -3.51 6.29
C LEU A 5 7.28 -4.84 6.02
N VAL A 6 6.63 -5.95 6.39
CA VAL A 6 7.12 -7.31 6.09
C VAL A 6 6.89 -7.61 4.60
N ILE A 7 7.97 -7.78 3.82
CA ILE A 7 7.96 -8.20 2.41
C ILE A 7 8.40 -9.68 2.33
N PRO A 8 7.75 -10.56 1.53
CA PRO A 8 7.70 -12.01 1.80
C PRO A 8 8.87 -12.85 1.28
N TYR A 9 9.06 -13.99 1.95
CA TYR A 9 9.77 -15.19 1.46
C TYR A 9 8.87 -15.98 0.49
N VAL A 10 9.39 -16.32 -0.70
CA VAL A 10 8.69 -17.15 -1.71
C VAL A 10 9.30 -18.56 -1.68
N PRO A 11 8.52 -19.63 -1.44
CA PRO A 11 9.06 -20.98 -1.46
C PRO A 11 9.41 -21.42 -2.88
N ASN A 12 10.64 -21.91 -3.01
CA ASN A 12 11.26 -22.48 -4.20
C ASN A 12 10.32 -23.47 -4.92
N ARG A 13 9.93 -23.12 -6.16
CA ARG A 13 9.77 -24.12 -7.23
C ARG A 13 10.51 -23.62 -8.45
N ALA A 14 11.51 -24.41 -8.83
CA ALA A 14 12.43 -24.19 -9.91
C ALA A 14 11.70 -23.83 -11.22
N LEU A 15 12.17 -22.76 -11.86
CA LEU A 15 12.39 -22.67 -13.30
C LEU A 15 13.33 -21.48 -13.57
N CYS A 16 14.50 -21.84 -14.10
CA CYS A 16 15.50 -21.08 -14.84
C CYS A 16 15.35 -19.55 -15.02
N SER A 17 16.41 -18.85 -14.60
CA SER A 17 17.24 -17.94 -15.42
C SER A 17 16.57 -16.71 -16.08
N GLN A 18 17.05 -15.54 -15.65
CA GLN A 18 16.97 -14.22 -16.29
C GLN A 18 15.57 -13.59 -16.39
N SER A 19 15.09 -12.96 -15.30
CA SER A 19 14.20 -11.76 -15.29
C SER A 19 13.51 -11.51 -13.94
N ALA A 20 14.23 -11.69 -12.81
CA ALA A 20 13.65 -11.51 -11.47
C ALA A 20 13.36 -10.02 -11.10
N GLY A 21 14.12 -9.07 -11.69
CA GLY A 21 14.00 -7.62 -11.46
C GLY A 21 12.61 -7.03 -11.69
N LEU A 22 11.92 -7.52 -12.73
CA LEU A 22 10.62 -7.00 -13.15
C LEU A 22 9.44 -7.64 -12.41
N LEU A 23 9.64 -8.77 -11.72
CA LEU A 23 8.54 -9.57 -11.19
C LEU A 23 7.82 -8.91 -10.00
N VAL A 24 8.54 -8.16 -9.16
CA VAL A 24 7.95 -7.41 -8.03
C VAL A 24 7.05 -6.27 -8.54
N LEU A 25 7.47 -5.57 -9.60
CA LEU A 25 6.67 -4.53 -10.26
C LEU A 25 5.52 -5.11 -11.10
N SER A 26 5.71 -6.31 -11.67
CA SER A 26 4.73 -6.98 -12.53
C SER A 26 3.44 -7.38 -11.83
N LYS A 27 3.51 -7.77 -10.54
CA LYS A 27 2.31 -8.18 -9.80
C LYS A 27 1.41 -6.98 -9.51
N ILE A 28 2.01 -5.82 -9.22
CA ILE A 28 1.28 -4.58 -8.98
C ILE A 28 0.68 -4.01 -10.28
N SER A 29 1.34 -4.21 -11.45
CA SER A 29 0.84 -3.71 -12.73
C SER A 29 -0.20 -4.63 -13.40
N LYS A 30 -0.05 -5.96 -13.33
CA LYS A 30 -0.95 -6.91 -14.02
C LYS A 30 -2.38 -6.92 -13.47
N SER A 31 -2.57 -6.57 -12.20
CA SER A 31 -3.88 -6.48 -11.54
C SER A 31 -4.79 -5.35 -12.09
N ARG A 32 -4.27 -4.45 -12.95
CA ARG A 32 -4.95 -3.20 -13.33
C ARG A 32 -5.86 -3.22 -14.56
N LYS A 33 -6.09 -4.37 -15.20
CA LYS A 33 -6.72 -4.41 -16.53
C LYS A 33 -8.23 -4.11 -16.59
N SER A 34 -8.89 -3.63 -15.53
CA SER A 34 -10.30 -3.20 -15.65
C SER A 34 -10.69 -2.14 -14.63
N ILE A 35 -10.50 -0.85 -14.96
CA ILE A 35 -11.26 0.25 -14.33
C ILE A 35 -11.53 1.33 -15.40
N ARG A 36 -12.72 1.32 -15.99
CA ARG A 36 -13.28 2.50 -16.67
C ARG A 36 -14.74 2.72 -16.27
N SER A 37 -14.98 3.98 -15.90
CA SER A 37 -16.23 4.74 -15.90
C SER A 37 -17.07 4.83 -14.61
N LEU A 38 -17.49 6.08 -14.40
CA LEU A 38 -18.59 6.64 -13.60
C LEU A 38 -18.29 7.13 -12.16
N SER A 39 -18.24 8.46 -12.10
CA SER A 39 -18.42 9.47 -11.03
C SER A 39 -18.59 9.02 -9.57
N CYS A 40 -17.85 9.72 -8.69
CA CYS A 40 -17.68 9.53 -7.24
C CYS A 40 -16.80 8.34 -6.83
N GLN A 41 -15.63 8.22 -7.47
CA GLN A 41 -14.75 7.07 -7.35
C GLN A 41 -13.71 7.23 -6.24
N ALA A 42 -13.49 6.16 -5.47
CA ALA A 42 -12.29 5.98 -4.67
C ALA A 42 -11.05 6.29 -5.52
N PHE A 43 -10.10 7.07 -4.98
CA PHE A 43 -8.90 7.45 -5.72
C PHE A 43 -7.76 6.51 -5.36
N SER A 44 -7.50 5.56 -6.26
CA SER A 44 -6.30 4.74 -6.24
C SER A 44 -5.42 5.18 -7.39
N SER A 45 -4.28 5.80 -7.09
CA SER A 45 -3.27 6.15 -8.09
C SER A 45 -1.97 5.47 -7.72
N GLY A 46 -1.46 4.64 -8.63
CA GLY A 46 -0.07 4.22 -8.53
C GLY A 46 0.49 4.14 -9.93
N SER A 47 1.80 4.13 -10.07
CA SER A 47 2.45 3.82 -11.33
C SER A 47 3.85 3.34 -11.04
N SER A 48 4.51 2.85 -12.09
CA SER A 48 5.93 2.60 -12.08
C SER A 48 6.58 3.42 -13.17
N ALA A 49 7.77 3.94 -12.88
CA ALA A 49 8.57 4.67 -13.84
C ALA A 49 10.02 4.23 -13.77
N VAL A 50 10.66 4.23 -14.93
CA VAL A 50 12.07 3.93 -15.10
C VAL A 50 12.73 5.19 -15.62
N PHE A 51 13.69 5.73 -14.87
CA PHE A 51 14.50 6.87 -15.31
C PHE A 51 15.90 6.35 -15.61
N VAL A 52 16.36 6.54 -16.83
CA VAL A 52 17.67 6.10 -17.31
C VAL A 52 18.51 7.33 -17.64
N ASP A 53 19.79 7.30 -17.30
CA ASP A 53 20.67 8.42 -17.63
C ASP A 53 20.73 8.68 -19.14
N LYS A 54 20.81 9.95 -19.54
CA LYS A 54 20.86 10.40 -20.94
C LYS A 54 22.01 9.80 -21.76
N LEU A 55 23.08 9.35 -21.10
CA LEU A 55 24.21 8.68 -21.74
C LEU A 55 23.82 7.31 -22.31
N PHE A 56 22.77 6.68 -21.77
CA PHE A 56 22.23 5.42 -22.25
C PHE A 56 20.94 5.68 -23.02
N LYS A 57 20.84 5.15 -24.24
CA LYS A 57 19.63 5.25 -25.05
C LYS A 57 18.77 4.01 -24.84
N PRO A 58 17.61 4.11 -24.17
CA PRO A 58 16.71 2.97 -24.01
C PRO A 58 16.20 2.49 -25.36
N LYS A 59 16.16 1.17 -25.55
CA LYS A 59 15.64 0.53 -26.76
C LYS A 59 14.15 0.80 -26.90
N PRO A 60 13.65 1.14 -28.10
CA PRO A 60 12.22 1.36 -28.34
C PRO A 60 11.37 0.16 -27.90
N GLU A 61 11.84 -1.06 -28.18
CA GLU A 61 11.14 -2.29 -27.80
C GLU A 61 10.96 -2.40 -26.29
N PHE A 62 11.96 -1.98 -25.51
CA PHE A 62 11.86 -1.96 -24.06
C PHE A 62 10.81 -0.94 -23.57
N LEU A 63 10.81 0.27 -24.14
CA LEU A 63 9.84 1.32 -23.80
C LEU A 63 8.41 0.90 -24.16
N ASP A 64 8.23 0.20 -25.28
CA ASP A 64 6.94 -0.32 -25.71
C ASP A 64 6.45 -1.42 -24.76
N VAL A 65 7.33 -2.34 -24.36
CA VAL A 65 7.01 -3.37 -23.37
C VAL A 65 6.62 -2.75 -22.03
N LEU A 66 7.34 -1.73 -21.55
CA LEU A 66 7.00 -1.01 -20.32
C LEU A 66 5.58 -0.44 -20.38
N LYS A 67 5.24 0.25 -21.47
CA LYS A 67 3.92 0.88 -21.63
C LYS A 67 2.80 -0.15 -21.79
N GLN A 68 2.97 -1.11 -22.69
CA GLN A 68 1.90 -2.05 -23.08
C GLN A 68 1.67 -3.16 -22.04
N SER A 69 2.74 -3.69 -21.46
CA SER A 69 2.65 -4.84 -20.55
C SER A 69 2.60 -4.43 -19.07
N TYR A 70 3.26 -3.32 -18.72
CA TYR A 70 3.43 -2.91 -17.32
C TYR A 70 2.74 -1.59 -16.98
N SER A 71 2.13 -0.91 -17.97
CA SER A 71 1.56 0.43 -17.78
C SER A 71 2.54 1.38 -17.07
N ALA A 72 3.83 1.21 -17.39
CA ALA A 72 4.94 1.95 -16.82
C ALA A 72 5.55 2.86 -17.89
N GLU A 73 6.20 3.92 -17.45
CA GLU A 73 6.81 4.90 -18.35
C GLU A 73 8.34 4.90 -18.19
N GLY A 74 9.04 5.00 -19.31
CA GLY A 74 10.49 5.16 -19.35
C GLY A 74 10.86 6.58 -19.73
N PHE A 75 11.80 7.18 -19.00
CA PHE A 75 12.30 8.53 -19.22
C PHE A 75 13.83 8.52 -19.33
N SER A 76 14.35 9.47 -20.09
CA SER A 76 15.77 9.77 -20.15
C SER A 76 16.03 11.06 -19.37
N VAL A 77 16.96 11.03 -18.42
CA VAL A 77 17.23 12.13 -17.47
C VAL A 77 18.73 12.39 -17.38
N ASP A 78 19.13 13.63 -17.13
CA ASP A 78 20.52 13.98 -16.87
C ASP A 78 20.83 13.91 -15.37
N PHE A 79 21.35 12.79 -14.88
CA PHE A 79 21.61 12.65 -13.44
C PHE A 79 22.82 13.48 -12.96
N LEU A 80 23.70 13.91 -13.87
CA LEU A 80 24.77 14.86 -13.55
C LEU A 80 24.20 16.20 -13.07
N ASN A 81 23.04 16.60 -13.61
CA ASN A 81 22.26 17.71 -13.08
C ASN A 81 21.25 17.21 -12.03
N SER A 82 21.76 16.75 -10.89
CA SER A 82 20.98 16.08 -9.84
C SER A 82 19.76 16.87 -9.35
N THR A 83 19.85 18.20 -9.28
CA THR A 83 18.72 19.07 -8.90
C THR A 83 17.60 19.04 -9.94
N GLU A 84 17.94 19.16 -11.21
CA GLU A 84 16.96 19.12 -12.31
C GLU A 84 16.35 17.72 -12.41
N ALA A 85 17.17 16.67 -12.33
CA ALA A 85 16.72 15.28 -12.31
C ALA A 85 15.72 15.02 -11.17
N ALA A 86 16.03 15.47 -9.95
CA ALA A 86 15.13 15.32 -8.81
C ALA A 86 13.81 16.07 -9.03
N ASN A 87 13.87 17.28 -9.60
CA ASN A 87 12.66 18.05 -9.95
C ASN A 87 11.83 17.32 -11.02
N THR A 88 12.43 16.74 -12.06
CA THR A 88 11.73 15.95 -13.07
C THR A 88 11.01 14.76 -12.44
N ILE A 89 11.69 14.00 -11.58
CA ILE A 89 11.10 12.85 -10.89
C ILE A 89 9.95 13.29 -9.98
N ASN A 90 10.16 14.35 -9.17
CA ASN A 90 9.14 14.88 -8.27
C ASN A 90 7.92 15.42 -9.02
N GLN A 91 8.13 16.13 -10.14
CA GLN A 91 7.06 16.65 -10.98
C GLN A 91 6.24 15.51 -11.59
N TYR A 92 6.90 14.48 -12.14
CA TYR A 92 6.21 13.30 -12.67
C TYR A 92 5.30 12.65 -11.62
N VAL A 93 5.81 12.46 -10.40
CA VAL A 93 5.04 11.85 -9.31
C VAL A 93 3.90 12.76 -8.87
N SER A 94 4.16 14.05 -8.73
CA SER A 94 3.15 15.05 -8.36
C SER A 94 2.00 15.05 -9.36
N ASP A 95 2.30 15.12 -10.66
CA ASP A 95 1.31 15.13 -11.73
C ASP A 95 0.46 13.86 -11.73
N LYS A 96 1.10 12.69 -11.60
CA LYS A 96 0.38 11.42 -11.59
C LYS A 96 -0.42 11.17 -10.31
N THR A 97 -0.08 11.86 -9.23
CA THR A 97 -0.78 11.75 -7.94
C THR A 97 -1.70 12.94 -7.68
N ASN A 98 -1.89 13.85 -8.65
CA ASN A 98 -2.65 15.09 -8.50
C ASN A 98 -2.19 15.91 -7.27
N GLY A 99 -0.88 16.03 -7.08
CA GLY A 99 -0.28 16.80 -5.99
C GLY A 99 -0.41 16.15 -4.60
N LYS A 100 -0.71 14.85 -4.52
CA LYS A 100 -0.72 14.13 -3.23
C LYS A 100 0.67 13.73 -2.77
N ILE A 101 1.59 13.54 -3.72
CA ILE A 101 3.00 13.25 -3.45
C ILE A 101 3.86 14.27 -4.19
N ASN A 102 4.23 15.36 -3.50
CA ASN A 102 4.92 16.51 -4.12
C ASN A 102 6.44 16.38 -4.10
N LYS A 103 6.99 15.70 -3.08
CA LYS A 103 8.42 15.51 -2.91
C LYS A 103 8.68 14.05 -2.60
N LEU A 104 9.28 13.35 -3.56
CA LEU A 104 9.69 11.95 -3.44
C LEU A 104 11.19 11.86 -3.19
N VAL A 105 11.98 12.64 -3.93
CA VAL A 105 13.44 12.69 -3.83
C VAL A 105 13.88 14.07 -3.40
N GLU A 106 14.77 14.14 -2.42
CA GLU A 106 15.38 15.41 -2.00
C GLU A 106 16.71 15.67 -2.72
N SER A 107 17.51 14.63 -2.89
CA SER A 107 18.79 14.66 -3.58
C SER A 107 19.03 13.33 -4.29
N LEU A 108 19.62 13.38 -5.49
CA LEU A 108 20.06 12.20 -6.25
C LEU A 108 21.58 12.15 -6.25
N ASP A 109 22.13 10.94 -6.22
CA ASP A 109 23.55 10.72 -6.48
C ASP A 109 23.84 11.03 -7.96
N PRO A 110 24.79 11.92 -8.30
CA PRO A 110 25.16 12.21 -9.68
C PRO A 110 25.67 11.00 -10.47
N ASN A 111 26.11 9.93 -9.79
CA ASN A 111 26.52 8.67 -10.41
C ASN A 111 25.34 7.72 -10.71
N THR A 112 24.10 8.16 -10.45
CA THR A 112 22.90 7.38 -10.79
C THR A 112 22.82 7.19 -12.30
N VAL A 113 22.79 5.94 -12.74
CA VAL A 113 22.61 5.59 -14.17
C VAL A 113 21.22 5.04 -14.46
N MET A 114 20.55 4.48 -13.45
CA MET A 114 19.15 4.04 -13.54
C MET A 114 18.45 4.13 -12.19
N TYR A 115 17.29 4.78 -12.19
CA TYR A 115 16.42 4.97 -11.04
C TYR A 115 15.05 4.34 -11.30
N LEU A 116 14.71 3.31 -10.52
CA LEU A 116 13.41 2.64 -10.60
C LEU A 116 12.49 3.19 -9.53
N LEU A 117 11.34 3.66 -9.97
CA LEU A 117 10.33 4.22 -9.09
C LEU A 117 9.04 3.42 -9.15
N SER A 118 8.53 3.07 -7.97
CA SER A 118 7.17 2.60 -7.79
C SER A 118 6.48 3.49 -6.77
N TYR A 119 5.26 3.92 -7.05
CA TYR A 119 4.45 4.59 -6.04
C TYR A 119 3.01 4.09 -6.06
N ILE A 120 2.38 4.13 -4.89
CA ILE A 120 0.98 3.80 -4.70
C ILE A 120 0.36 4.77 -3.69
N TYR A 121 -0.77 5.33 -4.05
CA TYR A 121 -1.63 6.14 -3.20
C TYR A 121 -3.01 5.49 -3.22
N TYR A 122 -3.55 5.21 -2.05
CA TYR A 122 -4.89 4.68 -1.91
C TYR A 122 -5.71 5.52 -0.94
N LYS A 123 -6.85 6.00 -1.44
CA LYS A 123 -7.94 6.54 -0.63
C LYS A 123 -9.26 5.92 -1.08
N GLY A 124 -9.79 5.03 -0.24
CA GLY A 124 -11.03 4.30 -0.50
C GLY A 124 -12.25 5.04 0.02
N ASN A 125 -13.37 4.91 -0.69
CA ASN A 125 -14.69 5.28 -0.16
C ASN A 125 -15.33 4.02 0.43
N TRP A 126 -15.66 4.05 1.71
CA TRP A 126 -16.31 2.91 2.37
C TRP A 126 -17.65 2.58 1.72
N LYS A 127 -18.00 1.29 1.68
CA LYS A 127 -19.34 0.86 1.30
C LYS A 127 -20.38 1.34 2.32
N THR A 128 -20.02 1.23 3.60
CA THR A 128 -20.75 1.83 4.72
C THR A 128 -19.80 2.82 5.41
N PRO A 129 -19.99 4.13 5.21
CA PRO A 129 -19.10 5.15 5.75
C PRO A 129 -19.35 5.41 7.24
N PHE A 130 -18.29 5.84 7.92
CA PHE A 130 -18.38 6.39 9.28
C PHE A 130 -19.05 7.77 9.25
N ASP A 131 -19.83 8.12 10.27
CA ASP A 131 -20.39 9.46 10.40
C ASP A 131 -19.34 10.40 11.02
N PRO A 132 -18.95 11.50 10.35
CA PRO A 132 -18.01 12.48 10.92
C PRO A 132 -18.45 13.05 12.28
N ARG A 133 -19.76 13.06 12.57
CA ARG A 133 -20.31 13.56 13.85
C ARG A 133 -20.03 12.62 15.02
N ASP A 134 -19.77 11.35 14.73
CA ASP A 134 -19.47 10.32 15.72
C ASP A 134 -17.97 10.11 15.92
N THR A 135 -17.13 10.83 15.16
CA THR A 135 -15.68 10.85 15.36
C THR A 135 -15.32 11.73 16.55
N ARG A 136 -14.57 11.17 17.50
CA ARG A 136 -14.18 11.83 18.76
C ARG A 136 -12.72 11.55 19.09
N GLU A 137 -12.11 12.40 19.91
CA GLU A 137 -10.79 12.10 20.49
C GLU A 137 -10.88 10.91 21.43
N ASP A 138 -9.91 10.00 21.33
CA ASP A 138 -9.81 8.80 22.16
C ASP A 138 -8.33 8.39 22.34
N ASP A 139 -8.07 7.59 23.36
CA ASP A 139 -6.74 7.06 23.67
C ASP A 139 -6.36 5.94 22.72
N PHE A 140 -5.18 6.02 22.12
CA PHE A 140 -4.49 4.91 21.46
C PHE A 140 -3.24 4.50 22.26
N ASN A 141 -3.18 3.23 22.66
CA ASN A 141 -2.06 2.65 23.39
C ASN A 141 -0.97 2.25 22.39
N VAL A 142 0.10 3.04 22.29
CA VAL A 142 1.25 2.73 21.43
C VAL A 142 2.08 1.61 22.05
N GLU A 143 2.28 1.70 23.37
CA GLU A 143 2.98 0.75 24.24
C GLU A 143 2.27 0.71 25.61
N GLU A 144 2.61 -0.26 26.46
CA GLU A 144 1.95 -0.49 27.77
C GLU A 144 1.85 0.78 28.63
N ASN A 145 2.86 1.66 28.56
CA ASN A 145 2.92 2.92 29.32
C ASN A 145 2.85 4.19 28.46
N LYS A 146 2.49 4.07 27.18
CA LYS A 146 2.48 5.21 26.25
C LYS A 146 1.18 5.28 25.47
N LYS A 147 0.43 6.36 25.74
CA LYS A 147 -0.81 6.68 25.03
C LYS A 147 -0.65 7.94 24.18
N VAL A 148 -1.40 7.99 23.08
CA VAL A 148 -1.53 9.17 22.24
C VAL A 148 -3.01 9.42 21.95
N GLN A 149 -3.41 10.68 21.85
CA GLN A 149 -4.76 11.06 21.44
C GLN A 149 -4.90 10.89 19.92
N VAL A 150 -5.97 10.24 19.48
CA VAL A 150 -6.28 10.05 18.06
C VAL A 150 -7.73 10.41 17.79
N GLN A 151 -8.03 10.81 16.55
CA GLN A 151 -9.42 10.93 16.09
C GLN A 151 -9.96 9.52 15.83
N MET A 152 -10.82 9.04 16.71
CA MET A 152 -11.42 7.71 16.66
C MET A 152 -12.77 7.78 15.96
N MET A 153 -12.86 7.16 14.79
CA MET A 153 -14.12 7.03 14.05
C MET A 153 -14.94 5.91 14.69
N ARG A 154 -16.26 6.10 14.76
CA ARG A 154 -17.19 5.14 15.36
C ARG A 154 -18.33 4.80 14.40
N MET A 155 -18.72 3.53 14.36
CA MET A 155 -19.97 3.10 13.74
C MET A 155 -20.56 1.88 14.44
N GLU A 156 -21.88 1.75 14.39
CA GLU A 156 -22.60 0.56 14.84
C GLU A 156 -23.24 -0.11 13.62
N GLU A 157 -22.72 -1.25 13.19
CA GLU A 157 -23.13 -1.88 11.92
C GLU A 157 -23.00 -3.42 11.97
N ASP A 158 -23.78 -4.11 11.14
CA ASP A 158 -23.60 -5.53 10.87
C ASP A 158 -22.39 -5.74 9.95
N VAL A 159 -21.28 -6.20 10.54
CA VAL A 159 -20.00 -6.36 9.85
C VAL A 159 -19.56 -7.82 9.79
N SER A 160 -18.77 -8.12 8.75
CA SER A 160 -18.07 -9.40 8.66
C SER A 160 -16.84 -9.37 9.57
N THR A 161 -16.83 -10.25 10.56
CA THR A 161 -15.70 -10.42 11.48
C THR A 161 -15.29 -11.88 11.54
N TYR A 162 -14.03 -12.14 11.86
CA TYR A 162 -13.52 -13.47 12.14
C TYR A 162 -12.52 -13.36 13.29
N ILE A 163 -12.51 -14.35 14.18
CA ILE A 163 -11.50 -14.47 15.22
C ILE A 163 -10.61 -15.63 14.84
N ASP A 164 -9.35 -15.34 14.57
CA ASP A 164 -8.34 -16.36 14.38
C ASP A 164 -7.95 -16.93 15.74
N GLN A 165 -8.38 -18.15 16.01
CA GLN A 165 -8.14 -18.82 17.29
C GLN A 165 -6.68 -19.26 17.45
N GLU A 166 -5.96 -19.52 16.36
CA GLU A 166 -4.57 -20.01 16.42
C GLU A 166 -3.60 -18.90 16.85
N ILE A 167 -3.88 -17.67 16.43
CA ILE A 167 -3.03 -16.50 16.72
C ILE A 167 -3.73 -15.44 17.56
N HIS A 168 -4.89 -15.76 18.13
CA HIS A 168 -5.71 -14.87 18.97
C HIS A 168 -5.82 -13.46 18.37
N THR A 169 -6.33 -13.40 17.13
CA THR A 169 -6.42 -12.16 16.36
C THR A 169 -7.83 -11.91 15.89
N SER A 170 -8.38 -10.74 16.24
CA SER A 170 -9.68 -10.30 15.73
C SER A 170 -9.50 -9.63 14.37
N VAL A 171 -10.21 -10.12 13.36
CA VAL A 171 -10.18 -9.61 11.99
C VAL A 171 -11.51 -8.94 11.67
N LEU A 172 -11.45 -7.66 11.30
CA LEU A 172 -12.57 -6.89 10.80
C LEU A 172 -12.43 -6.71 9.29
N HIS A 173 -13.49 -7.04 8.55
CA HIS A 173 -13.52 -6.86 7.10
C HIS A 173 -14.47 -5.71 6.72
N LEU A 174 -13.91 -4.62 6.20
CA LEU A 174 -14.63 -3.43 5.76
C LEU A 174 -14.54 -3.28 4.23
N PRO A 175 -15.65 -3.49 3.50
CA PRO A 175 -15.65 -3.31 2.06
C PRO A 175 -15.66 -1.83 1.67
N PHE A 176 -14.94 -1.52 0.59
CA PHE A 176 -15.07 -0.24 -0.12
C PHE A 176 -16.19 -0.33 -1.16
N ASN A 177 -16.60 0.82 -1.71
CA ASN A 177 -17.58 0.89 -2.81
C ASN A 177 -17.12 0.19 -4.11
N ASN A 178 -15.80 0.03 -4.28
CA ASN A 178 -15.19 -0.67 -5.41
C ASN A 178 -14.85 -2.12 -5.04
N SER A 179 -14.18 -2.87 -5.93
CA SER A 179 -13.81 -4.27 -5.71
C SER A 179 -12.83 -4.54 -4.56
N TYR A 180 -12.36 -3.51 -3.84
CA TYR A 180 -11.40 -3.68 -2.76
C TYR A 180 -12.08 -3.78 -1.39
N SER A 181 -11.34 -4.29 -0.41
CA SER A 181 -11.75 -4.31 0.99
C SER A 181 -10.55 -4.14 1.89
N MET A 182 -10.77 -3.52 3.05
CA MET A 182 -9.77 -3.42 4.10
C MET A 182 -10.01 -4.50 5.14
N LEU A 183 -8.98 -5.27 5.43
CA LEU A 183 -8.90 -6.15 6.59
C LEU A 183 -8.10 -5.44 7.68
N LEU A 184 -8.72 -5.27 8.84
CA LEU A 184 -8.05 -4.77 10.04
C LEU A 184 -7.87 -5.94 11.00
N LEU A 185 -6.62 -6.26 11.32
CA LEU A 185 -6.23 -7.36 12.19
C LEU A 185 -5.74 -6.78 13.51
N LEU A 186 -6.49 -7.06 14.58
CA LEU A 186 -6.18 -6.66 15.94
C LEU A 186 -5.71 -7.88 16.73
N PRO A 187 -4.40 -8.11 16.84
CA PRO A 187 -3.86 -9.24 17.56
C PRO A 187 -3.82 -8.98 19.07
N ASP A 188 -3.81 -10.07 19.85
CA ASP A 188 -3.38 -10.03 21.24
C ASP A 188 -1.85 -10.02 21.35
N ASN A 189 -1.16 -10.67 20.42
CA ASN A 189 0.30 -10.66 20.30
C ASN A 189 0.72 -10.38 18.84
N MET A 190 1.34 -9.21 18.62
CA MET A 190 1.75 -8.76 17.29
C MET A 190 2.80 -9.67 16.64
N THR A 191 3.77 -10.17 17.42
CA THR A 191 4.85 -11.02 16.90
C THR A 191 4.32 -12.37 16.41
N LEU A 192 3.31 -12.93 17.08
CA LEU A 192 2.65 -14.15 16.61
C LEU A 192 1.91 -13.93 15.30
N LEU A 193 1.26 -12.78 15.13
CA LEU A 193 0.59 -12.42 13.88
C LEU A 193 1.62 -12.28 12.74
N GLU A 194 2.71 -11.55 12.94
CA GLU A 194 3.75 -11.30 11.93
C GLU A 194 4.36 -12.62 11.40
N ASN A 195 4.58 -13.60 12.28
CA ASN A 195 5.15 -14.90 11.90
C ASN A 195 4.17 -15.81 11.14
N ASN A 196 2.86 -15.63 11.31
CA ASN A 196 1.83 -16.53 10.78
C ASN A 196 0.91 -15.89 9.74
N ILE A 197 1.20 -14.66 9.34
CA ILE A 197 0.34 -13.86 8.46
C ILE A 197 0.09 -14.52 7.09
N PHE A 198 1.10 -15.19 6.52
CA PHE A 198 1.05 -15.83 5.21
C PHE A 198 0.59 -17.30 5.26
N GLY A 199 0.19 -17.80 6.42
CA GLY A 199 -0.41 -19.12 6.55
C GLY A 199 -1.71 -19.22 5.73
N LYS A 200 -2.02 -20.42 5.21
CA LYS A 200 -3.34 -20.68 4.60
C LYS A 200 -4.39 -20.57 5.69
N LYS A 201 -5.22 -19.53 5.63
CA LYS A 201 -6.32 -19.32 6.57
C LYS A 201 -7.65 -19.59 5.88
N ASN A 202 -8.45 -20.49 6.47
CA ASN A 202 -9.85 -20.65 6.10
C ASN A 202 -10.65 -19.61 6.89
N TYR A 203 -11.03 -18.52 6.23
CA TYR A 203 -11.79 -17.45 6.87
C TYR A 203 -13.27 -17.85 6.94
N TYR A 204 -13.75 -18.24 8.12
CA TYR A 204 -15.19 -18.32 8.38
C TYR A 204 -15.67 -16.93 8.81
N LEU A 205 -16.14 -16.13 7.86
CA LEU A 205 -16.68 -14.80 8.15
C LEU A 205 -18.04 -14.94 8.85
N PHE A 206 -18.15 -14.38 10.05
CA PHE A 206 -19.41 -14.26 10.77
C PHE A 206 -19.94 -12.84 10.62
N PHE A 207 -21.21 -12.73 10.22
CA PHE A 207 -21.93 -11.46 10.22
C PHE A 207 -22.56 -11.24 11.59
N ARG A 208 -22.16 -10.17 12.27
CA ARG A 208 -22.73 -9.78 13.56
C ARG A 208 -22.65 -8.27 13.74
N LYS A 209 -23.62 -7.69 14.45
CA LYS A 209 -23.60 -6.30 14.87
C LYS A 209 -22.47 -6.03 15.87
N TYR A 210 -21.62 -5.06 15.58
CA TYR A 210 -20.55 -4.58 16.46
C TYR A 210 -20.59 -3.05 16.58
N ASN A 211 -20.14 -2.55 17.74
CA ASN A 211 -19.75 -1.15 17.90
C ASN A 211 -18.26 -1.04 17.58
N ILE A 212 -17.93 -0.44 16.44
CA ILE A 212 -16.60 -0.46 15.83
C ILE A 212 -15.94 0.88 16.04
N PHE A 213 -14.69 0.86 16.49
CA PHE A 213 -13.87 2.05 16.67
C PHE A 213 -12.56 1.89 15.91
N VAL A 214 -12.34 2.73 14.91
CA VAL A 214 -11.15 2.70 14.06
C VAL A 214 -10.52 4.09 14.04
N PRO A 215 -9.22 4.23 14.32
CA PRO A 215 -8.58 5.53 14.27
C PRO A 215 -8.53 6.03 12.83
N LYS A 216 -8.70 7.34 12.66
CA LYS A 216 -8.37 8.04 11.43
C LYS A 216 -6.85 8.13 11.32
N PHE A 217 -6.29 7.76 10.17
CA PHE A 217 -4.85 7.80 9.95
C PHE A 217 -4.49 8.05 8.49
N SER A 218 -3.31 8.63 8.28
CA SER A 218 -2.69 8.80 6.98
C SER A 218 -1.25 8.33 7.08
N ILE A 219 -0.95 7.19 6.45
CA ILE A 219 0.38 6.58 6.50
C ILE A 219 1.11 6.93 5.22
N LYS A 220 2.31 7.50 5.33
CA LYS A 220 3.20 7.80 4.21
C LYS A 220 4.52 7.11 4.44
N THR A 221 4.86 6.17 3.57
CA THR A 221 6.08 5.38 3.67
C THR A 221 6.90 5.48 2.40
N SER A 222 8.21 5.51 2.54
CA SER A 222 9.17 5.56 1.44
C SER A 222 10.31 4.60 1.76
N TYR A 223 10.50 3.61 0.90
CA TYR A 223 11.50 2.56 1.07
C TYR A 223 12.51 2.60 -0.07
N LYS A 224 13.79 2.60 0.28
CA LYS A 224 14.87 2.24 -0.65
C LYS A 224 14.99 0.72 -0.64
N LEU A 225 14.64 0.09 -1.75
CA LEU A 225 14.52 -1.37 -1.85
C LEU A 225 15.84 -2.06 -2.20
N ASN A 226 16.92 -1.33 -2.45
CA ASN A 226 18.23 -1.91 -2.81
C ASN A 226 18.67 -3.02 -1.82
N ASP A 227 18.72 -2.70 -0.53
CA ASP A 227 19.19 -3.65 0.50
C ASP A 227 18.20 -4.82 0.68
N VAL A 228 16.91 -4.52 0.62
CA VAL A 228 15.83 -5.53 0.73
C VAL A 228 15.92 -6.53 -0.43
N LEU A 229 15.99 -6.05 -1.67
CA LEU A 229 16.08 -6.90 -2.86
C LEU A 229 17.40 -7.68 -2.90
N THR A 230 18.49 -7.08 -2.44
CA THR A 230 19.79 -7.76 -2.28
C THR A 230 19.68 -8.90 -1.27
N GLY A 231 19.05 -8.67 -0.11
CA GLY A 231 18.78 -9.70 0.89
C GLY A 231 17.86 -10.82 0.39
N MET A 232 17.00 -10.54 -0.59
CA MET A 232 16.16 -11.54 -1.29
C MET A 232 16.92 -12.29 -2.41
N GLY A 233 18.20 -12.02 -2.62
CA GLY A 233 19.05 -12.70 -3.60
C GLY A 233 19.14 -12.00 -4.97
N MET A 234 18.54 -10.82 -5.14
CA MET A 234 18.60 -10.05 -6.39
C MET A 234 19.82 -9.14 -6.42
N THR A 235 21.02 -9.70 -6.32
CA THR A 235 22.27 -8.93 -6.16
C THR A 235 22.83 -8.39 -7.47
N ASP A 236 22.68 -9.14 -8.58
CA ASP A 236 23.43 -8.87 -9.81
C ASP A 236 23.02 -7.58 -10.50
N MET A 237 21.77 -7.16 -10.35
CA MET A 237 21.24 -5.95 -10.99
C MET A 237 21.81 -4.64 -10.45
N PHE A 238 22.42 -4.64 -9.26
CA PHE A 238 22.91 -3.45 -8.57
C PHE A 238 24.41 -3.19 -8.75
N GLY A 239 25.14 -4.06 -9.45
CA GLY A 239 26.60 -3.95 -9.58
C GLY A 239 27.11 -4.38 -10.95
N ASP A 240 28.42 -4.58 -11.05
CA ASP A 240 29.13 -4.80 -12.33
C ASP A 240 28.70 -6.07 -13.09
N ARG A 241 28.04 -7.01 -12.40
CA ARG A 241 27.50 -8.23 -13.01
C ARG A 241 26.15 -8.00 -13.70
N ALA A 242 25.61 -6.79 -13.66
CA ALA A 242 24.32 -6.46 -14.24
C ALA A 242 24.35 -6.63 -15.76
N ASN A 243 23.54 -7.54 -16.28
CA ASN A 243 23.28 -7.64 -17.72
C ASN A 243 21.93 -7.00 -18.05
N LEU A 244 21.97 -5.69 -18.32
CA LEU A 244 20.81 -4.89 -18.72
C LEU A 244 20.82 -4.51 -20.21
N SER A 245 21.47 -5.32 -21.05
CA SER A 245 21.60 -5.12 -22.51
C SER A 245 20.26 -5.11 -23.26
N GLY A 246 19.20 -5.66 -22.66
CA GLY A 246 17.83 -5.54 -23.17
C GLY A 246 17.20 -4.15 -22.99
N ILE A 247 17.75 -3.32 -22.10
CA ILE A 247 17.24 -1.98 -21.81
C ILE A 247 17.92 -0.94 -22.69
N ALA A 248 19.25 -0.88 -22.69
CA ALA A 248 20.02 0.05 -23.50
C ALA A 248 21.35 -0.59 -23.94
N GLU A 249 21.92 -0.08 -25.02
CA GLU A 249 23.26 -0.44 -25.45
C GLU A 249 24.31 0.36 -24.67
N GLY A 250 25.34 -0.31 -24.16
CA GLY A 250 26.39 0.31 -23.36
C GLY A 250 27.00 -0.67 -22.35
N GLN A 251 28.26 -0.46 -21.99
CA GLN A 251 28.90 -1.19 -20.90
C GLN A 251 28.51 -0.54 -19.55
N ASN A 252 28.38 -1.34 -18.50
CA ASN A 252 28.17 -0.91 -17.10
C ASN A 252 26.80 -0.27 -16.77
N LEU A 253 25.72 -0.61 -17.49
CA LEU A 253 24.38 -0.24 -17.05
C LEU A 253 23.94 -1.15 -15.89
N ALA A 254 23.71 -0.55 -14.72
CA ALA A 254 23.18 -1.21 -13.53
C ALA A 254 22.00 -0.40 -12.96
N VAL A 255 21.21 -1.02 -12.08
CA VAL A 255 20.20 -0.31 -11.30
C VAL A 255 20.89 0.38 -10.14
N SER A 256 20.88 1.70 -10.12
CA SER A 256 21.49 2.47 -9.03
C SER A 256 20.57 2.51 -7.83
N GLU A 257 19.29 2.83 -8.03
CA GLU A 257 18.31 2.95 -6.94
C GLU A 257 16.95 2.39 -7.31
N VAL A 258 16.30 1.79 -6.32
CA VAL A 258 14.90 1.34 -6.40
C VAL A 258 14.15 1.94 -5.24
N VAL A 259 13.16 2.77 -5.54
CA VAL A 259 12.36 3.44 -4.51
C VAL A 259 10.89 3.04 -4.64
N HIS A 260 10.31 2.62 -3.52
CA HIS A 260 8.88 2.36 -3.39
C HIS A 260 8.26 3.32 -2.38
N LYS A 261 7.29 4.11 -2.83
CA LYS A 261 6.56 5.05 -1.98
C LYS A 261 5.09 4.66 -1.90
N ALA A 262 4.59 4.47 -0.68
CA ALA A 262 3.21 4.07 -0.46
C ALA A 262 2.51 5.03 0.50
N THR A 263 1.34 5.51 0.11
CA THR A 263 0.48 6.37 0.91
C THR A 263 -0.90 5.76 1.04
N LEU A 264 -1.41 5.67 2.26
CA LEU A 264 -2.74 5.19 2.56
C LEU A 264 -3.46 6.21 3.45
N ASP A 265 -4.59 6.72 2.97
CA ASP A 265 -5.45 7.63 3.73
C ASP A 265 -6.74 6.89 4.14
N VAL A 266 -6.99 6.85 5.45
CA VAL A 266 -8.18 6.26 6.07
C VAL A 266 -8.92 7.32 6.88
N ASP A 267 -10.14 7.64 6.45
CA ASP A 267 -11.02 8.63 7.06
C ASP A 267 -12.50 8.24 6.88
N GLU A 268 -13.41 9.16 7.22
CA GLU A 268 -14.87 8.97 7.17
C GLU A 268 -15.44 9.04 5.73
N THR A 269 -14.59 9.11 4.69
CA THR A 269 -15.02 9.43 3.33
C THR A 269 -16.00 8.38 2.78
N GLY A 270 -17.06 8.88 2.14
CA GLY A 270 -18.23 8.12 1.70
C GLY A 270 -19.54 8.59 2.36
N ALA A 271 -19.45 9.33 3.47
CA ALA A 271 -20.58 9.77 4.29
C ALA A 271 -21.62 10.65 3.57
N THR A 272 -21.20 11.46 2.59
CA THR A 272 -22.08 12.41 1.88
C THR A 272 -23.25 11.73 1.17
N ALA A 273 -23.08 10.48 0.72
CA ALA A 273 -24.16 9.70 0.07
C ALA A 273 -25.09 9.02 1.10
N ALA A 274 -24.60 8.68 2.29
CA ALA A 274 -25.38 8.02 3.34
C ALA A 274 -26.27 9.00 4.11
N ALA A 275 -25.92 10.29 4.15
CA ALA A 275 -26.71 11.35 4.80
C ALA A 275 -28.12 11.53 4.22
N VAL A 276 -28.38 11.04 3.00
CA VAL A 276 -29.68 11.14 2.32
C VAL A 276 -30.64 10.02 2.74
N THR A 277 -30.15 8.95 3.37
CA THR A 277 -30.92 7.74 3.74
C THR A 277 -30.98 7.49 5.26
N GLY A 278 -31.01 8.55 6.07
CA GLY A 278 -31.07 8.43 7.53
C GLY A 278 -32.49 8.34 8.08
N ILE A 279 -33.09 7.15 8.13
CA ILE A 279 -34.24 6.88 9.00
C ILE A 279 -33.71 6.15 10.22
N GLY A 280 -33.69 6.82 11.38
CA GLY A 280 -33.27 6.24 12.65
C GLY A 280 -34.34 5.30 13.20
N ILE A 281 -33.96 4.05 13.45
CA ILE A 281 -34.80 3.07 14.16
C ILE A 281 -34.33 3.02 15.61
N THR A 282 -35.15 3.49 16.54
CA THR A 282 -34.89 3.36 17.98
C THR A 282 -35.33 1.97 18.43
N LEU A 283 -34.39 1.11 18.83
CA LEU A 283 -34.70 -0.19 19.44
C LEU A 283 -34.92 -0.04 20.95
N LEU A 284 -36.09 -0.50 21.43
CA LEU A 284 -36.54 -0.41 22.83
C LEU A 284 -36.05 -1.58 23.72
N SER A 285 -34.87 -2.14 23.45
CA SER A 285 -34.30 -3.21 24.28
C SER A 285 -32.79 -3.07 24.41
N LEU A 286 -32.26 -3.29 25.63
CA LEU A 286 -30.82 -3.33 25.91
C LEU A 286 -30.19 -4.57 25.25
N ARG A 287 -29.87 -4.48 23.96
CA ARG A 287 -28.92 -5.41 23.33
C ARG A 287 -27.52 -4.98 23.72
N ILE A 288 -26.79 -5.85 24.41
CA ILE A 288 -25.34 -5.68 24.62
C ILE A 288 -24.67 -5.95 23.28
N ILE A 289 -24.28 -4.89 22.59
CA ILE A 289 -23.52 -4.97 21.33
C ILE A 289 -22.04 -5.05 21.70
N PRO A 290 -21.31 -6.09 21.25
CA PRO A 290 -19.88 -6.19 21.53
C PRO A 290 -19.12 -5.04 20.87
N GLU A 291 -18.08 -4.57 21.55
CA GLU A 291 -17.21 -3.50 21.05
C GLU A 291 -15.95 -4.08 20.42
N LEU A 292 -15.58 -3.56 19.24
CA LEU A 292 -14.32 -3.88 18.59
C LEU A 292 -13.54 -2.58 18.37
N LYS A 293 -12.57 -2.34 19.23
CA LYS A 293 -11.83 -1.08 19.32
C LYS A 293 -10.36 -1.25 18.93
N PHE A 294 -9.96 -0.57 17.85
CA PHE A 294 -8.59 -0.56 17.33
C PHE A 294 -7.77 0.54 18.01
N ASN A 295 -7.57 0.44 19.32
CA ASN A 295 -6.84 1.41 20.15
C ASN A 295 -5.48 0.90 20.65
N ARG A 296 -4.88 -0.06 19.96
CA ARG A 296 -3.53 -0.61 20.19
C ARG A 296 -2.96 -1.04 18.85
N PRO A 297 -1.66 -1.38 18.74
CA PRO A 297 -1.05 -1.71 17.47
C PRO A 297 -1.83 -2.80 16.73
N PHE A 298 -2.13 -2.54 15.47
CA PHE A 298 -2.92 -3.41 14.61
C PHE A 298 -2.32 -3.42 13.21
N MET A 299 -2.78 -4.34 12.37
CA MET A 299 -2.32 -4.43 10.99
C MET A 299 -3.47 -4.19 10.03
N ALA A 300 -3.21 -3.43 8.97
CA ALA A 300 -4.16 -3.16 7.91
C ALA A 300 -3.70 -3.86 6.62
N ILE A 301 -4.60 -4.56 5.96
CA ILE A 301 -4.38 -5.16 4.64
C ILE A 301 -5.46 -4.66 3.70
N ILE A 302 -5.11 -4.27 2.47
CA ILE A 302 -6.08 -4.01 1.41
C ILE A 302 -6.01 -5.16 0.42
N ILE A 303 -7.16 -5.79 0.18
CA ILE A 303 -7.30 -6.91 -0.74
C ILE A 303 -8.25 -6.57 -1.88
N GLU A 304 -8.01 -7.14 -3.06
CA GLU A 304 -9.02 -7.21 -4.12
C GLU A 304 -9.92 -8.43 -3.89
N ARG A 305 -11.24 -8.21 -3.78
CA ARG A 305 -12.21 -9.27 -3.43
C ARG A 305 -12.32 -10.40 -4.46
N ASN A 306 -11.99 -10.15 -5.73
CA ASN A 306 -12.16 -11.14 -6.79
C ASN A 306 -10.97 -12.10 -6.88
N THR A 307 -9.75 -11.57 -6.75
CA THR A 307 -8.51 -12.33 -6.90
C THR A 307 -7.88 -12.73 -5.56
N ASN A 308 -8.36 -12.14 -4.46
CA ASN A 308 -7.72 -12.18 -3.14
C ASN A 308 -6.25 -11.69 -3.16
N GLU A 309 -5.89 -10.86 -4.14
CA GLU A 309 -4.56 -10.24 -4.19
C GLU A 309 -4.45 -9.14 -3.12
N MET A 310 -3.35 -9.17 -2.38
CA MET A 310 -3.00 -8.12 -1.43
C MET A 310 -2.34 -6.96 -2.19
N LEU A 311 -2.94 -5.77 -2.07
CA LEU A 311 -2.41 -4.53 -2.63
C LEU A 311 -1.57 -3.76 -1.64
N PHE A 312 -1.97 -3.81 -0.37
CA PHE A 312 -1.31 -3.10 0.71
C PHE A 312 -1.31 -3.96 1.95
N ILE A 313 -0.25 -3.86 2.71
CA ILE A 313 -0.12 -4.40 4.06
C ILE A 313 0.63 -3.34 4.88
N GLY A 314 0.30 -3.18 6.15
CA GLY A 314 1.04 -2.27 7.01
C GLY A 314 0.69 -2.48 8.47
N LYS A 315 1.69 -2.33 9.34
CA LYS A 315 1.52 -2.32 10.78
C LYS A 315 1.35 -0.88 11.28
N ILE A 316 0.24 -0.61 11.95
CA ILE A 316 -0.08 0.68 12.55
C ILE A 316 0.32 0.60 14.03
N VAL A 317 1.47 1.18 14.36
CA VAL A 317 1.94 1.29 15.75
C VAL A 317 1.50 2.61 16.37
N ASN A 318 1.44 3.69 15.58
CA ASN A 318 0.95 5.00 16.00
C ASN A 318 0.19 5.67 14.83
N PRO A 319 -1.12 5.95 14.97
CA PRO A 319 -1.94 6.57 13.92
C PRO A 319 -1.58 8.03 13.55
N ASN A 320 -0.81 8.73 14.39
CA ASN A 320 -0.49 10.15 14.22
C ASN A 320 0.78 10.43 13.40
N ILE A 321 1.46 9.39 12.88
CA ILE A 321 2.79 9.48 12.24
C ILE A 321 2.70 9.20 10.74
#